data_AF-A0A8T8E4F9-F1
#
_entry.id   AF-A0A8T8E4F9-F1
#
_cell.length_a   1.000
_cell.length_b   1.000
_cell.length_c   1.000
_cell.angle_alpha   90.00
_cell.angle_beta   90.00
_cell.angle_gamma   90.00
#
_symmetry.space_group_name_H-M   'P 1'
#
loop_
_entity.id
_entity.type
_entity.pdbx_description
1 polymer ?
#
loop_
_entity_poly.entity_id
_entity_poly.type
_entity_poly.pdbx_seq_one_letter_code
_entity_poly.pdbx_strand_id
1 'polypeptide(L)'
;MGTWLRTLTKIHHYHYPVIACVGLIVTVVRSSPGTHYYTVGPITVDAFYSTLLLFGALLVLSVADTYDPEDYELESDDTER
;
A
#
# COMPACT_ATOMS: atom_id res chain seq x y z
N MET A 1 -2.64 17.54 -15.94
CA MET A 1 -2.34 16.14 -15.57
C MET A 1 -1.45 16.03 -14.32
N GLY A 2 -0.35 16.79 -14.23
CA GLY A 2 0.62 16.69 -13.13
C GLY A 2 0.06 16.93 -11.73
N THR A 3 -0.87 17.88 -11.56
CA THR A 3 -1.46 18.19 -10.24
C THR A 3 -2.30 17.04 -9.68
N TRP A 4 -3.01 16.30 -10.54
CA TRP A 4 -3.84 15.17 -10.10
C TRP A 4 -2.99 13.96 -9.73
N LEU A 5 -1.94 13.69 -10.52
CA LEU A 5 -0.92 12.69 -10.22
C LEU A 5 -0.17 13.01 -8.92
N ARG A 6 0.16 14.30 -8.69
CA ARG A 6 0.86 14.78 -7.50
C ARG A 6 0.01 14.74 -6.22
N THR A 7 -1.29 15.05 -6.32
CA THR A 7 -2.23 14.86 -5.20
C THR A 7 -2.46 13.36 -4.93
N LEU A 8 -2.49 12.54 -5.99
CA LEU A 8 -2.55 11.10 -5.85
C LEU A 8 -1.33 10.59 -5.11
N THR A 9 -0.09 10.89 -5.54
CA THR A 9 1.15 10.47 -4.85
C THR A 9 1.25 10.99 -3.41
N LYS A 10 0.79 12.21 -3.12
CA LYS A 10 0.69 12.77 -1.75
C LYS A 10 -0.21 11.92 -0.83
N ILE A 11 -1.39 11.55 -1.30
CA ILE A 11 -2.32 10.67 -0.57
C ILE A 11 -1.78 9.22 -0.58
N HIS A 12 -1.09 8.84 -1.66
CA HIS A 12 -0.51 7.52 -1.87
C HIS A 12 0.44 7.21 -0.72
N HIS A 13 1.51 7.99 -0.61
CA HIS A 13 2.65 7.73 0.26
C HIS A 13 2.27 7.52 1.74
N TYR A 14 1.37 8.35 2.26
CA TYR A 14 0.95 8.24 3.67
C TYR A 14 -0.11 7.16 3.93
N HIS A 15 -0.86 6.72 2.92
CA HIS A 15 -1.97 5.78 3.13
C HIS A 15 -1.60 4.31 2.83
N TYR A 16 -0.59 4.05 1.98
CA TYR A 16 -0.11 2.67 1.77
C TYR A 16 0.31 1.93 3.04
N PRO A 17 1.11 2.50 3.96
CA PRO A 17 1.55 1.75 5.13
C PRO A 17 0.37 1.45 6.06
N VAL A 18 -0.57 2.38 6.22
CA VAL A 18 -1.76 2.19 7.06
C VAL A 18 -2.69 1.14 6.46
N ILE A 19 -2.99 1.24 5.16
CA ILE A 19 -3.86 0.28 4.46
C ILE A 19 -3.21 -1.11 4.44
N ALA A 20 -1.90 -1.19 4.21
CA ALA A 20 -1.17 -2.45 4.22
C ALA A 20 -1.19 -3.12 5.60
N CYS A 21 -0.88 -2.38 6.67
CA CYS A 21 -0.92 -2.89 8.04
C CYS A 21 -2.32 -3.34 8.45
N VAL A 22 -3.34 -2.51 8.23
CA VAL A 22 -4.73 -2.85 8.58
C VAL A 22 -5.20 -4.06 7.75
N GLY A 23 -4.89 -4.08 6.46
CA GLY A 23 -5.21 -5.20 5.56
C GLY A 23 -4.58 -6.52 6.00
N LEU A 24 -3.29 -6.50 6.37
CA LEU A 24 -2.59 -7.68 6.89
C LEU A 24 -3.20 -8.17 8.20
N ILE A 25 -3.45 -7.26 9.16
CA ILE A 25 -4.06 -7.62 10.46
C ILE A 25 -5.43 -8.26 10.26
N VAL A 26 -6.29 -7.64 9.45
CA VAL A 26 -7.63 -8.19 9.17
C VAL A 26 -7.53 -9.55 8.50
N THR A 27 -6.61 -9.71 7.54
CA THR A 27 -6.40 -10.98 6.84
C THR A 27 -5.98 -12.09 7.82
N VAL A 28 -5.00 -11.82 8.69
CA VAL A 28 -4.49 -12.82 9.65
C VAL A 28 -5.52 -13.15 10.74
N VAL A 29 -6.30 -12.16 11.20
CA VAL A 29 -7.27 -12.35 12.30
C VAL A 29 -8.58 -12.97 11.82
N ARG A 30 -9.07 -12.60 10.63
CA ARG A 30 -10.41 -12.99 10.16
C ARG A 30 -10.44 -14.06 9.08
N SER A 31 -9.35 -14.23 8.35
CA SER A 31 -9.29 -15.24 7.29
C SER A 31 -8.47 -16.44 7.74
N SER A 32 -8.86 -17.62 7.27
CA SER A 32 -8.13 -18.86 7.49
C SER A 32 -7.61 -19.36 6.15
N PRO A 33 -6.38 -19.89 6.09
CA PRO A 33 -5.87 -20.49 4.86
C PRO A 33 -6.75 -21.68 4.46
N GLY A 34 -7.02 -21.80 3.16
CA GLY A 34 -7.75 -22.91 2.56
C GLY A 34 -9.28 -22.88 2.72
N THR A 35 -9.87 -21.79 3.21
CA THR A 35 -11.34 -21.67 3.31
C THR A 35 -11.98 -21.06 2.07
N HIS A 36 -11.27 -20.18 1.38
CA HIS A 36 -11.78 -19.45 0.23
C HIS A 36 -10.82 -19.59 -0.94
N TYR A 37 -11.32 -20.16 -2.03
CA TYR A 37 -10.59 -20.31 -3.27
C TYR A 37 -11.31 -19.59 -4.39
N TYR A 38 -10.53 -18.97 -5.26
CA TYR A 38 -11.03 -18.40 -6.51
C TYR A 38 -10.31 -19.08 -7.67
N THR A 39 -11.07 -19.41 -8.70
CA THR A 39 -10.55 -20.09 -9.89
C THR A 39 -10.48 -19.10 -11.04
N VAL A 40 -9.31 -18.98 -11.65
CA VAL A 40 -9.09 -18.19 -12.86
C VAL A 40 -8.55 -19.14 -13.93
N GLY A 41 -9.45 -19.63 -14.79
CA GLY A 41 -9.11 -20.66 -15.78
C GLY A 41 -8.72 -21.99 -15.10
N PRO A 42 -7.56 -22.60 -15.42
CA PRO A 42 -7.11 -23.83 -14.76
C PRO A 42 -6.42 -23.58 -13.40
N ILE A 43 -6.19 -22.32 -13.02
CA ILE A 43 -5.46 -21.97 -11.80
C ILE A 43 -6.45 -21.75 -10.67
N THR A 44 -6.22 -22.42 -9.56
CA THR A 44 -6.95 -22.18 -8.30
C THR A 44 -6.03 -21.46 -7.33
N VAL A 45 -6.49 -20.32 -6.83
CA VAL A 45 -5.72 -19.47 -5.91
C VAL A 45 -6.49 -19.33 -4.61
N ASP A 46 -5.76 -19.46 -3.50
CA ASP A 46 -6.28 -19.22 -2.17
C ASP A 46 -6.40 -17.71 -1.90
N ALA A 47 -7.56 -17.29 -1.41
CA ALA A 47 -7.86 -15.92 -1.03
C ALA A 47 -6.90 -15.39 0.05
N PHE A 48 -6.56 -16.23 1.02
CA PHE A 48 -5.71 -15.87 2.14
C PHE A 48 -4.30 -15.51 1.65
N TYR A 49 -3.68 -16.38 0.86
CA TYR A 49 -2.32 -16.13 0.37
C TYR A 49 -2.27 -15.01 -0.66
N SER A 50 -3.30 -14.85 -1.49
CA SER A 50 -3.35 -13.75 -2.46
C SER A 50 -3.50 -12.39 -1.77
N THR A 51 -4.36 -12.28 -0.75
CA THR A 51 -4.49 -11.05 0.06
C THR A 51 -3.26 -10.77 0.90
N LEU A 52 -2.62 -11.79 1.49
CA LEU A 52 -1.36 -11.66 2.21
C LEU A 52 -0.24 -11.12 1.29
N LEU A 53 -0.11 -11.67 0.09
CA LEU A 53 0.86 -11.19 -0.91
C LEU A 53 0.56 -9.75 -1.34
N LEU A 54 -0.71 -9.42 -1.56
CA LEU A 54 -1.12 -8.08 -1.97
C LEU A 54 -0.75 -7.04 -0.90
N PHE A 55 -1.22 -7.22 0.34
CA PHE A 55 -0.92 -6.25 1.40
C PHE A 55 0.55 -6.26 1.81
N GLY A 56 1.23 -7.39 1.73
CA GLY A 56 2.68 -7.48 1.90
C GLY A 56 3.43 -6.66 0.83
N ALA A 57 3.04 -6.77 -0.44
CA ALA A 57 3.62 -5.97 -1.52
C ALA A 57 3.36 -4.47 -1.34
N LEU A 58 2.15 -4.09 -0.91
CA LEU A 58 1.83 -2.69 -0.57
C LEU A 58 2.71 -2.16 0.56
N LEU A 59 3.01 -2.99 1.58
CA LEU A 59 3.91 -2.63 2.66
C LEU A 59 5.34 -2.44 2.15
N VAL A 60 5.84 -3.37 1.34
CA VAL A 60 7.18 -3.25 0.74
C VAL A 60 7.28 -1.99 -0.11
N LEU A 61 6.27 -1.71 -0.94
CA LEU A 61 6.21 -0.47 -1.72
C LEU A 61 6.19 0.77 -0.83
N SER A 62 5.44 0.75 0.27
CA SER A 62 5.42 1.88 1.21
C SER A 62 6.76 2.18 1.88
N VAL A 63 7.62 1.17 2.02
CA VAL A 63 8.95 1.33 2.64
C VAL A 63 10.02 1.62 1.59
N ALA A 64 9.86 1.08 0.38
CA ALA A 64 10.79 1.29 -0.74
C ALA A 64 10.62 2.67 -1.39
N ASP A 65 9.41 3.23 -1.34
CA ASP A 65 9.14 4.59 -1.77
C ASP A 65 9.82 5.56 -0.78
N THR A 66 10.94 6.15 -1.19
CA THR A 66 11.67 7.09 -0.33
C THR A 66 10.99 8.45 -0.45
N TYR A 67 10.61 9.05 0.68
CA TYR A 67 10.06 10.39 0.73
C TYR A 67 11.08 11.39 0.15
N ASP A 68 10.82 11.93 -1.03
CA ASP A 68 11.57 13.05 -1.58
C ASP A 68 10.78 14.36 -1.32
N PRO A 69 11.22 15.25 -0.42
CA PRO A 69 10.53 16.51 -0.15
C PRO A 69 10.45 17.43 -1.38
N GLU A 70 11.34 17.29 -2.37
CA GLU A 70 11.35 18.10 -3.59
C GLU A 70 10.14 17.80 -4.49
N ASP A 71 9.64 16.56 -4.51
CA ASP A 71 8.41 16.17 -5.24
C ASP A 71 7.15 16.88 -4.72
N TYR A 72 7.24 17.45 -3.52
CA TYR A 72 6.11 18.04 -2.82
C TYR A 72 6.07 19.57 -3.00
N GLU A 73 7.08 20.20 -3.63
CA GLU A 73 7.38 21.65 -3.63
C GLU A 73 7.03 22.29 -2.29
N LEU A 74 7.41 21.60 -1.20
CA LEU A 74 7.41 22.25 0.09
C LEU A 74 8.62 23.17 0.04
N GLU A 75 8.41 24.47 -0.24
CA GLU A 75 9.40 25.49 0.14
C GLU A 75 9.81 25.12 1.56
N SER A 76 11.11 24.86 1.73
CA SER A 76 11.70 24.87 3.05
C SER A 76 11.40 26.26 3.58
N ASP A 77 10.44 26.34 4.49
CA ASP A 77 10.21 27.54 5.26
C ASP A 77 11.45 27.70 6.13
N ASP A 78 12.46 28.37 5.56
CA ASP A 78 13.69 28.82 6.20
C ASP A 78 13.33 29.99 7.15
N THR A 79 12.34 29.73 8.00
CA THR A 79 11.90 30.64 9.04
C THR A 79 12.44 30.12 10.38
N GLU A 80 13.39 30.91 10.89
CA GLU A 80 14.02 30.90 12.22
C GLU A 80 15.29 30.05 12.42
N ARG A 81 16.43 30.63 12.00
CA ARG A 81 17.45 31.02 12.99
C ARG A 81 18.34 32.18 12.56
#